data_AF-A0A0R3UCJ2-F1
#
_entry.id   AF-A0A0R3UCJ2-F1
#
_cell.length_a   1.000
_cell.length_b   1.000
_cell.length_c   1.000
_cell.angle_alpha   90.00
_cell.angle_beta   90.00
_cell.angle_gamma   90.00
#
_symmetry.space_group_name_H-M   'P 1'
#
loop_
_entity.id
_entity.type
_entity.pdbx_description
1 polymer ?
#
loop_
_entity_poly.entity_id
_entity_poly.type
_entity_poly.pdbx_seq_one_letter_code
_entity_poly.pdbx_strand_id
1 'polypeptide(L)'
;MIFAYSLRKYIPRYHILRQLGEEEINSARTDSQSDPPRQVLVGSYIIPGTEFYAVTSYRNRDVVETKIRQNKYAKGFRDRGARGG
;
A
#
# COMPACT_ATOMS: atom_id res chain seq x y z
N MET A 1 -4.57 1.72 9.56
CA MET A 1 -5.10 2.82 8.72
C MET A 1 -3.93 3.75 8.36
N ILE A 2 -3.85 4.24 7.12
CA ILE A 2 -2.78 5.16 6.68
C ILE A 2 -3.40 6.55 6.51
N PHE A 3 -2.75 7.58 7.05
CA PHE A 3 -3.17 8.97 6.90
C PHE A 3 -2.44 9.62 5.72
N ALA A 4 -3.18 10.35 4.89
CA ALA A 4 -2.64 11.07 3.74
C ALA A 4 -3.33 12.44 3.61
N TYR A 5 -2.60 13.45 3.17
CA TYR A 5 -3.14 14.77 2.88
C TYR A 5 -3.70 14.81 1.46
N SER A 6 -4.90 15.36 1.32
CA SER A 6 -5.54 15.52 0.02
C SER A 6 -4.69 16.40 -0.92
N LEU A 7 -4.78 16.16 -2.22
CA LEU A 7 -4.08 16.83 -3.30
C LEU A 7 -2.55 16.71 -3.25
N ARG A 8 -2.02 15.67 -2.58
CA ARG A 8 -0.59 15.34 -2.60
C ARG A 8 -0.31 14.02 -3.32
N LYS A 9 0.84 13.98 -4.02
CA LYS A 9 1.37 12.78 -4.67
C LYS A 9 2.06 11.89 -3.65
N TYR A 10 1.79 10.59 -3.72
CA TYR A 10 2.40 9.56 -2.88
C TYR A 10 2.89 8.39 -3.74
N ILE A 11 3.92 7.70 -3.26
CA ILE A 11 4.42 6.46 -3.84
C ILE A 11 4.39 5.36 -2.78
N PRO A 12 3.66 4.25 -2.99
CA PRO A 12 3.71 3.10 -2.11
C PRO A 12 5.12 2.52 -2.02
N ARG A 13 5.55 2.21 -0.80
CA ARG A 13 6.80 1.50 -0.52
C ARG A 13 6.50 0.26 0.32
N TYR A 14 7.06 -0.86 -0.09
CA TYR A 14 6.88 -2.16 0.55
C TYR A 14 8.16 -2.53 1.28
N HIS A 15 8.04 -2.86 2.56
CA HIS A 15 9.15 -3.32 3.38
C HIS A 15 8.95 -4.80 3.69
N ILE A 16 9.95 -5.62 3.38
CA ILE A 16 9.95 -7.04 3.73
C ILE A 16 10.83 -7.20 4.96
N LEU A 17 10.24 -7.70 6.05
CA LEU A 17 10.96 -8.01 7.28
C LEU A 17 10.97 -9.52 7.48
N ARG A 18 12.13 -10.05 7.87
CA ARG A 18 12.27 -11.43 8.31
C ARG A 18 12.19 -11.46 9.83
N GLN A 19 11.32 -12.29 10.37
CA GLN A 19 11.31 -12.59 11.79
C GLN A 19 12.48 -13.51 12.12
N LEU A 20 13.25 -13.15 13.13
CA LEU A 20 14.35 -13.97 13.62
C LEU A 20 13.83 -15.09 14.53
N GLY A 21 14.49 -16.25 14.46
CA GLY A 21 14.27 -17.33 15.41
C GLY A 21 14.87 -17.02 16.78
N GLU A 22 14.41 -17.72 17.83
CA GLU A 22 14.93 -17.53 19.19
C GLU A 22 16.42 -17.84 19.30
N GLU A 23 16.92 -18.83 18.56
CA GLU A 23 18.35 -19.16 18.52
C GLU A 23 19.20 -18.03 17.93
N GLU A 24 18.76 -17.41 16.83
CA GLU A 24 19.43 -16.26 16.22
C GLU A 24 19.44 -15.07 17.19
N ILE A 25 18.31 -14.80 17.84
CA ILE A 25 18.16 -13.75 18.86
C ILE A 25 19.11 -14.01 20.04
N ASN A 26 19.16 -15.25 20.55
CA ASN A 26 19.99 -15.63 21.68
C ASN A 26 21.49 -15.56 21.34
N SER A 27 21.87 -15.95 20.13
CA SER A 27 23.27 -15.83 19.66
C SER A 27 23.72 -14.38 19.46
N ALA A 28 22.78 -13.47 19.15
CA ALA A 28 23.04 -12.05 18.96
C ALA A 28 23.11 -11.26 20.27
N ARG A 29 22.78 -11.88 21.41
CA ARG A 29 22.97 -11.29 22.76
C ARG A 29 24.45 -11.35 23.13
N THR A 30 25.21 -10.34 22.68
CA THR A 30 26.53 -10.04 23.27
C THR A 30 26.31 -9.21 24.55
N ASP A 31 27.32 -9.08 25.44
CA ASP A 31 27.28 -8.35 26.74
C ASP A 31 26.84 -6.87 26.68
N SER A 32 26.41 -6.39 25.51
CA SER A 32 25.81 -5.08 25.29
C SER A 32 24.35 -5.06 25.75
N GLN A 33 23.99 -4.07 26.57
CA GLN A 33 22.70 -3.91 27.27
C GLN A 33 21.41 -3.79 26.40
N SER A 34 21.46 -3.96 25.08
CA SER A 34 20.25 -3.84 24.23
C SER A 34 19.74 -5.19 23.76
N ASP A 35 18.45 -5.43 23.92
CA ASP A 35 17.76 -6.58 23.31
C ASP A 35 17.94 -6.56 21.78
N PRO A 36 18.38 -7.67 21.17
CA PRO A 36 18.56 -7.73 19.73
C PRO A 36 17.21 -7.60 19.00
N PRO A 37 17.19 -7.00 17.80
CA PRO A 37 15.96 -6.79 17.06
C PRO A 37 15.34 -8.13 16.66
N ARG A 38 14.06 -8.33 16.97
CA ARG A 38 13.31 -9.56 16.62
C ARG A 38 13.01 -9.69 15.12
N GLN A 39 13.20 -8.62 14.36
CA GLN A 39 12.97 -8.57 12.93
C GLN A 39 14.12 -7.85 12.24
N VAL A 40 14.51 -8.33 11.07
CA VAL A 40 15.54 -7.71 10.23
C VAL A 40 14.92 -7.27 8.91
N LEU A 41 15.23 -6.05 8.48
CA LEU A 41 14.82 -5.55 7.17
C LEU A 41 15.56 -6.32 6.08
N VAL A 42 14.82 -7.07 5.27
CA VAL A 42 15.35 -7.78 4.09
C VAL A 42 15.49 -6.82 2.91
N GLY A 43 14.53 -5.88 2.77
CA GLY A 43 14.59 -4.90 1.71
C GLY A 43 13.39 -3.98 1.67
N SER A 44 13.56 -2.90 0.91
CA SER A 44 12.53 -1.89 0.65
C SER A 44 12.33 -1.74 -0.85
N TYR A 45 11.10 -1.88 -1.31
CA TYR A 45 10.76 -1.98 -2.73
C TYR A 45 9.69 -0.98 -3.11
N ILE A 46 9.77 -0.50 -4.34
CA ILE A 46 8.77 0.36 -4.96
C ILE A 46 8.32 -0.36 -6.22
N ILE A 47 7.01 -0.46 -6.42
CA ILE A 47 6.45 -0.99 -7.66
C ILE A 47 6.25 0.20 -8.61
N PRO A 48 6.93 0.24 -9.77
CA PRO A 48 6.77 1.33 -10.73
C PRO A 48 5.31 1.51 -11.17
N GLY A 49 4.88 2.75 -11.40
CA GLY A 49 3.51 3.07 -11.83
C GLY A 49 2.44 3.00 -10.73
N THR A 50 2.81 2.77 -9.46
CA THR A 50 1.88 2.76 -8.33
C THR A 50 1.74 4.10 -7.62
N GLU A 51 2.36 5.15 -8.14
CA GLU A 51 2.21 6.51 -7.64
C GLU A 51 0.78 7.01 -7.83
N PHE A 52 0.27 7.78 -6.88
CA PHE A 52 -1.08 8.32 -6.95
C PHE A 52 -1.21 9.66 -6.22
N TYR A 53 -2.28 10.39 -6.50
CA TYR A 53 -2.68 11.55 -5.69
C TYR A 53 -3.78 11.15 -4.72
N ALA A 54 -3.61 11.47 -3.43
CA ALA A 54 -4.69 11.34 -2.47
C ALA A 54 -5.74 12.42 -2.76
N VAL A 55 -7.02 12.05 -2.82
CA VAL A 55 -8.13 12.97 -3.10
C VAL A 55 -9.35 12.59 -2.27
N THR A 56 -10.17 13.58 -1.94
CA THR A 56 -11.48 13.34 -1.29
C THR A 56 -12.57 13.01 -2.31
N SER A 57 -12.40 13.39 -3.57
CA SER A 57 -13.24 13.02 -4.71
C SER A 57 -12.45 12.96 -6.01
N TYR A 58 -12.86 12.10 -6.95
CA TYR A 58 -12.21 12.00 -8.25
C TYR A 58 -12.41 13.27 -9.08
N ARG A 59 -11.35 13.70 -9.77
CA ARG A 59 -11.39 14.88 -10.67
C ARG A 59 -11.20 14.54 -12.15
N ASN A 60 -10.46 13.47 -12.44
CA ASN A 60 -10.19 13.04 -13.81
C ASN A 60 -11.25 12.01 -14.24
N ARG A 61 -11.95 12.30 -15.34
CA ARG A 61 -13.02 11.45 -15.87
C ARG A 61 -12.53 10.07 -16.33
N ASP A 62 -11.38 10.00 -16.99
CA ASP A 62 -10.79 8.73 -17.45
C ASP A 62 -10.46 7.81 -16.26
N VAL A 63 -10.00 8.39 -15.16
CA VAL A 63 -9.78 7.66 -13.90
C VAL A 63 -11.10 7.13 -13.35
N VAL A 64 -12.16 7.95 -13.33
CA VAL A 64 -13.49 7.52 -12.87
C VAL A 64 -14.02 6.37 -13.73
N GLU A 65 -14.00 6.50 -15.05
CA GLU A 65 -14.47 5.48 -15.98
C GLU A 65 -13.67 4.18 -15.83
N THR A 66 -12.35 4.28 -15.73
CA THR A 66 -11.47 3.12 -15.49
C THR A 66 -11.80 2.44 -14.16
N LYS A 67 -12.00 3.21 -13.08
CA LYS A 67 -12.36 2.66 -11.76
C LYS A 67 -13.76 2.03 -11.77
N ILE A 68 -14.74 2.61 -12.46
CA ILE A 68 -16.08 2.02 -12.61
C ILE A 68 -16.00 0.68 -13.34
N ARG A 69 -15.23 0.62 -14.43
CA ARG A 69 -15.07 -0.59 -15.26
C ARG A 69 -14.36 -1.72 -14.52
N GLN A 70 -13.25 -1.43 -13.85
CA GLN A 70 -12.35 -2.44 -13.28
C GLN A 70 -12.70 -2.85 -11.85
N ASN A 71 -13.32 -1.97 -11.06
CA ASN A 71 -13.65 -2.29 -9.67
C ASN A 71 -14.95 -3.10 -9.59
N LYS A 72 -14.88 -4.35 -9.11
CA LYS A 72 -16.03 -5.26 -8.98
C LYS A 72 -17.20 -4.67 -8.16
N TYR A 73 -16.91 -3.79 -7.20
CA TYR A 73 -17.91 -3.15 -6.34
C TYR A 73 -18.61 -1.94 -6.99
N ALA A 74 -18.13 -1.44 -8.12
CA ALA A 74 -18.72 -0.30 -8.83
C ALA A 74 -19.83 -0.70 -9.84
N LYS A 75 -20.34 -1.94 -9.78
CA LYS A 75 -21.28 -2.49 -10.77
C LYS A 75 -22.55 -1.63 -10.94
N GLY A 76 -23.10 -1.06 -9.85
CA GLY A 76 -24.29 -0.21 -9.92
C GLY A 76 -24.12 1.07 -10.76
N PHE A 77 -22.89 1.53 -11.00
CA PHE A 77 -22.62 2.63 -11.93
C PHE A 77 -22.51 2.15 -13.38
N ARG A 78 -22.06 0.90 -13.60
CA ARG A 78 -22.02 0.28 -14.93
C ARG A 78 -23.43 0.02 -15.47
N ASP A 79 -24.28 -0.56 -14.63
CA ASP A 79 -25.63 -0.99 -15.01
C ASP A 79 -26.56 0.20 -15.34
N ARG A 80 -26.30 1.39 -14.75
CA ARG A 80 -27.05 2.62 -15.05
C ARG A 80 -26.74 3.20 -16.43
N GLY A 81 -25.49 3.09 -16.89
CA GLY A 81 -25.11 3.50 -18.24
C GLY A 81 -25.73 2.62 -19.34
N ALA A 82 -26.05 1.36 -19.03
CA ALA A 82 -26.61 0.40 -19.97
C ALA A 82 -28.15 0.46 -20.12
N ARG A 83 -28.87 1.12 -19.19
CA ARG A 83 -30.34 1.24 -19.20
C ARG A 83 -30.86 2.57 -19.76
N GLY A 84 -29.96 3.46 -20.18
CA GLY A 84 -30.30 4.79 -20.71
C GLY A 84 -30.04 4.96 -22.21
N GLY A 85 -29.87 3.86 -22.95
CA GLY A 85 -29.68 3.84 -24.41
C GLY A 85 -30.77 3.01 -25.08
#